data_AF-A0A357YA16-F1
#
_entry.id   AF-A0A357YA16-F1
#
_cell.length_a   1.000
_cell.length_b   1.000
_cell.length_c   1.000
_cell.angle_alpha   90.00
_cell.angle_beta   90.00
_cell.angle_gamma   90.00
#
_symmetry.space_group_name_H-M   'P 1'
#
loop_
_entity.id
_entity.type
_entity.pdbx_description
1 polymer ?
#
loop_
_entity_poly.entity_id
_entity_poly.type
_entity_poly.pdbx_seq_one_letter_code
_entity_poly.pdbx_strand_id
1 'polypeptide(L)'
;MPAFIPSGKFLSWFLIGLLLTQGWALITSAYFYIWWLDLLMHLAGGFWAGGLGVYLLRETPLSKFLFFLTVVSFAALVGVLWEFFEFMTDPLWSILGRETFFQAGLEDTLGDLLSDLVGGALAAILFRKEEKKL
;
A
#
# COMPACT_ATOMS: atom_id res chain seq x y z
N MET A 1 20.66 10.57 0.00
CA MET A 1 20.03 9.85 1.12
C MET A 1 20.53 8.42 1.06
N PRO A 2 20.93 7.83 2.21
CA PRO A 2 21.39 6.44 2.22
C PRO A 2 20.24 5.54 1.79
N ALA A 3 20.49 4.72 0.78
CA ALA A 3 19.47 3.84 0.21
C ALA A 3 19.52 2.48 0.93
N PHE A 4 18.40 2.10 1.57
CA PHE A 4 18.33 0.97 2.50
C PHE A 4 17.44 -0.15 1.94
N ILE A 5 17.94 -1.38 1.86
CA ILE A 5 17.07 -2.50 1.48
C ILE A 5 16.22 -2.91 2.69
N PRO A 6 14.89 -2.92 2.61
CA PRO A 6 14.02 -3.30 3.71
C PRO A 6 14.29 -4.74 4.12
N SER A 7 14.46 -4.98 5.42
CA SER A 7 14.58 -6.34 5.94
C SER A 7 13.20 -7.02 5.97
N GLY A 8 13.18 -8.35 5.86
CA GLY A 8 11.93 -9.11 6.02
C GLY A 8 11.22 -8.82 7.35
N LYS A 9 11.99 -8.66 8.45
CA LYS A 9 11.44 -8.29 9.77
C LYS A 9 10.75 -6.93 9.75
N PHE A 10 11.35 -5.93 9.10
CA PHE A 10 10.75 -4.61 8.95
C PHE A 10 9.42 -4.71 8.20
N LEU A 11 9.39 -5.40 7.07
CA LEU A 11 8.17 -5.58 6.27
C LEU A 11 7.09 -6.33 7.05
N SER A 12 7.45 -7.38 7.81
CA SER A 12 6.49 -8.11 8.63
C SER A 12 5.87 -7.25 9.73
N TRP A 13 6.69 -6.49 10.49
CA TRP A 13 6.17 -5.60 11.53
C TRP A 13 5.33 -4.47 10.98
N PHE A 14 5.70 -3.93 9.82
CA PHE A 14 4.90 -2.92 9.13
C PHE A 14 3.54 -3.49 8.73
N LEU A 15 3.50 -4.68 8.12
CA LEU A 15 2.24 -5.35 7.75
C LEU A 15 1.36 -5.59 8.98
N ILE A 16 1.94 -6.06 10.09
CA ILE A 16 1.20 -6.24 11.34
C ILE A 16 0.58 -4.91 11.78
N GLY A 17 1.33 -3.80 11.71
CA GLY A 17 0.80 -2.47 12.00
C GLY A 17 -0.39 -2.10 11.12
N LEU A 18 -0.29 -2.29 9.80
CA LEU A 18 -1.39 -2.05 8.86
C LEU A 18 -2.63 -2.88 9.22
N LEU A 19 -2.47 -4.18 9.47
CA LEU A 19 -3.58 -5.07 9.79
C LEU A 19 -4.24 -4.73 11.14
N LEU A 20 -3.45 -4.32 12.13
CA LEU A 20 -3.98 -3.87 13.43
C LEU A 20 -4.76 -2.56 13.28
N THR A 21 -4.26 -1.61 12.48
CA THR A 21 -4.96 -0.36 12.19
C THR A 21 -6.25 -0.60 11.41
N GLN A 22 -6.21 -1.45 10.37
CA GLN A 22 -7.40 -1.88 9.64
C GLN A 22 -8.43 -2.49 10.61
N GLY A 23 -8.02 -3.49 11.40
CA GLY A 23 -8.92 -4.17 12.34
C GLY A 23 -9.54 -3.21 13.36
N TRP A 24 -8.75 -2.29 13.91
CA TRP A 24 -9.26 -1.23 14.79
C TRP A 24 -10.28 -0.34 14.09
N ALA A 25 -9.96 0.13 12.88
CA ALA A 25 -10.83 1.01 12.12
C ALA A 25 -12.16 0.34 11.78
N LEU A 26 -12.16 -0.96 11.47
CA LEU A 26 -13.36 -1.75 11.23
C LEU A 26 -14.21 -2.01 12.49
N ILE A 27 -13.57 -2.22 13.63
CA ILE A 27 -14.28 -2.47 14.90
C ILE A 27 -14.95 -1.18 15.42
N THR A 28 -14.35 -0.03 15.14
CA THR A 28 -14.80 1.27 15.66
C THR A 28 -15.56 2.11 14.65
N SER A 29 -15.70 1.63 13.41
CA SER A 29 -16.20 2.41 12.26
C SER A 29 -15.39 3.69 12.04
N ALA A 30 -14.08 3.68 12.29
CA ALA A 30 -13.24 4.87 12.20
C ALA A 30 -13.22 5.48 10.78
N TYR A 31 -13.34 4.67 9.74
CA TYR A 31 -13.45 5.13 8.35
C TYR A 31 -14.63 6.08 8.12
N PHE A 32 -15.73 5.92 8.86
CA PHE A 32 -16.87 6.82 8.79
C PHE A 32 -16.56 8.19 9.42
N TYR A 33 -15.82 8.22 10.53
CA TYR A 33 -15.57 9.44 11.30
C TYR A 33 -14.29 10.17 10.90
N ILE A 34 -13.34 9.47 10.29
CA ILE A 34 -12.00 9.98 9.93
C ILE A 34 -11.82 9.80 8.42
N TRP A 35 -12.37 10.73 7.65
CA TRP A 35 -12.45 10.64 6.18
C TRP A 35 -11.10 10.46 5.46
N TRP A 36 -10.00 10.96 6.02
CA TRP A 36 -8.66 10.83 5.40
C TRP A 36 -7.92 9.55 5.79
N LEU A 37 -8.48 8.76 6.71
CA LEU A 37 -7.82 7.55 7.21
C LEU A 37 -7.58 6.56 6.08
N ASP A 38 -8.52 6.45 5.15
CA ASP A 38 -8.45 5.49 4.05
C ASP A 38 -7.32 5.81 3.07
N LEU A 39 -7.26 7.06 2.61
CA LEU A 39 -6.14 7.59 1.83
C LEU A 39 -4.78 7.36 2.51
N LEU A 40 -4.70 7.51 3.84
CA LEU A 40 -3.46 7.23 4.56
C LEU A 40 -3.14 5.73 4.58
N MET A 41 -4.15 4.87 4.73
CA MET A 41 -4.00 3.42 4.71
C MET A 41 -3.54 2.95 3.32
N HIS A 42 -4.08 3.50 2.23
CA HIS A 42 -3.59 3.25 0.86
C HIS A 42 -2.17 3.76 0.66
N LEU A 43 -1.85 4.99 1.09
CA LEU A 43 -0.48 5.49 1.00
C LEU A 43 0.52 4.55 1.73
N ALA A 44 0.17 4.11 2.94
CA ALA A 44 1.00 3.20 3.73
C ALA A 44 1.04 1.77 3.16
N GLY A 45 -0.08 1.29 2.61
CA GLY A 45 -0.23 0.02 1.91
C GLY A 45 0.61 -0.04 0.65
N GLY A 46 0.48 0.95 -0.24
CA GLY A 46 1.34 1.14 -1.41
C GLY A 46 2.82 1.26 -1.06
N PHE A 47 3.17 1.97 0.02
CA PHE A 47 4.56 2.02 0.51
C PHE A 47 5.07 0.65 0.95
N TRP A 48 4.26 -0.12 1.69
CA TRP A 48 4.61 -1.47 2.09
C TRP A 48 4.74 -2.41 0.89
N ALA A 49 3.79 -2.36 -0.05
CA ALA A 49 3.80 -3.15 -1.27
C ALA A 49 5.02 -2.83 -2.14
N GLY A 50 5.35 -1.55 -2.31
CA GLY A 50 6.57 -1.12 -2.99
C GLY A 50 7.82 -1.63 -2.28
N GLY A 51 7.87 -1.56 -0.93
CA GLY A 51 8.96 -2.12 -0.14
C GLY A 51 9.12 -3.63 -0.29
N LEU A 52 8.00 -4.36 -0.37
CA LEU A 52 7.98 -5.79 -0.69
C LEU A 52 8.49 -6.05 -2.10
N GLY A 53 8.07 -5.26 -3.09
CA GLY A 53 8.57 -5.33 -4.47
C GLY A 53 10.09 -5.14 -4.53
N VAL A 54 10.63 -4.13 -3.84
CA VAL A 54 12.07 -3.91 -3.69
C VAL A 54 12.75 -5.12 -3.06
N TYR A 55 12.18 -5.66 -1.97
CA TYR A 55 12.73 -6.83 -1.31
C TYR A 55 12.78 -8.03 -2.25
N LEU A 56 11.72 -8.31 -3.01
CA LEU A 56 11.65 -9.43 -3.95
C LEU A 56 12.62 -9.27 -5.12
N LEU A 57 12.83 -8.04 -5.61
CA LEU A 57 13.67 -7.73 -6.77
C LEU A 57 15.13 -7.42 -6.42
N ARG A 58 15.54 -7.50 -5.15
CA ARG A 58 16.86 -7.01 -4.66
C ARG A 58 18.09 -7.65 -5.33
N GLU A 59 17.95 -8.87 -5.86
CA GLU A 59 19.00 -9.58 -6.59
C GLU A 59 18.77 -9.62 -8.11
N THR A 60 17.68 -9.02 -8.60
CA THR A 60 17.34 -9.00 -10.03
C THR A 60 18.09 -7.86 -10.72
N PRO A 61 18.89 -8.14 -11.77
CA PRO A 61 19.65 -7.11 -12.46
C PRO A 61 18.75 -6.30 -13.41
N LEU A 62 18.12 -5.25 -12.88
CA LEU A 62 17.32 -4.29 -13.65
C LEU A 62 18.03 -2.93 -13.73
N SER A 63 17.83 -2.20 -14.83
CA SER A 63 18.20 -0.79 -14.89
C SER A 63 17.40 0.02 -13.87
N LYS A 64 17.91 1.17 -13.41
CA LYS A 64 17.22 2.01 -12.42
C LYS A 64 15.78 2.35 -12.82
N PHE A 65 15.58 2.65 -14.10
CA PHE A 65 14.26 2.98 -14.63
C PHE A 65 13.32 1.77 -14.61
N LEU A 66 13.78 0.61 -15.10
CA LEU A 66 12.96 -0.61 -15.09
C LEU A 66 12.67 -1.06 -13.66
N PHE A 67 13.65 -0.99 -12.75
CA PHE A 67 13.44 -1.30 -11.34
C PHE A 67 12.36 -0.41 -10.72
N PHE A 68 12.45 0.91 -10.90
CA PHE A 68 11.45 1.84 -10.39
C PHE A 68 10.06 1.53 -10.97
N LEU A 69 9.97 1.37 -12.28
CA LEU A 69 8.71 1.08 -12.95
C LEU A 69 8.09 -0.24 -12.45
N THR A 70 8.90 -1.31 -12.34
CA THR A 70 8.42 -2.61 -11.85
C THR A 70 7.92 -2.53 -10.40
N VAL A 71 8.62 -1.82 -9.52
CA VAL A 71 8.19 -1.66 -8.11
C VAL A 71 6.88 -0.87 -8.02
N VAL A 72 6.76 0.24 -8.75
CA VAL A 72 5.53 1.05 -8.75
C VAL A 72 4.36 0.28 -9.38
N SER A 73 4.59 -0.45 -10.47
CA SER A 73 3.58 -1.32 -11.07
C SER A 73 3.14 -2.46 -10.14
N PHE A 74 4.07 -3.01 -9.35
CA PHE A 74 3.74 -4.00 -8.32
C PHE A 74 2.83 -3.41 -7.24
N ALA A 75 3.17 -2.22 -6.71
CA ALA A 75 2.31 -1.53 -5.75
C ALA A 75 0.92 -1.21 -6.33
N ALA A 76 0.86 -0.73 -7.58
CA ALA A 76 -0.40 -0.46 -8.28
C ALA A 76 -1.28 -1.71 -8.42
N LEU A 77 -0.68 -2.87 -8.75
CA LEU A 77 -1.43 -4.13 -8.84
C LEU A 77 -1.99 -4.53 -7.47
N VAL A 78 -1.22 -4.37 -6.40
CA VAL A 78 -1.69 -4.64 -5.02
C VAL A 78 -2.85 -3.71 -4.66
N GLY A 79 -2.75 -2.41 -4.97
CA GLY A 79 -3.83 -1.43 -4.76
C GLY A 79 -5.11 -1.81 -5.52
N VAL A 80 -5.01 -2.15 -6.81
CA VAL A 80 -6.16 -2.62 -7.60
C VAL A 80 -6.80 -3.86 -6.99
N LEU A 81 -6.01 -4.82 -6.50
CA LEU A 81 -6.54 -6.00 -5.84
C LEU A 81 -7.23 -5.67 -4.50
N TRP A 82 -6.77 -4.62 -3.81
CA TRP A 82 -7.39 -4.12 -2.59
C TRP A 82 -8.75 -3.45 -2.86
N GLU A 83 -8.84 -2.59 -3.88
CA GLU A 83 -10.10 -2.00 -4.33
C GLU A 83 -11.14 -3.06 -4.70
N PHE A 84 -10.71 -4.14 -5.37
CA PHE A 84 -11.61 -5.26 -5.66
C PHE A 84 -12.06 -5.97 -4.38
N PHE A 85 -11.17 -6.12 -3.39
CA PHE A 85 -11.53 -6.69 -2.10
C PHE A 85 -12.55 -5.81 -1.36
N GLU A 86 -12.40 -4.49 -1.38
CA GLU A 86 -13.33 -3.55 -0.78
C GLU A 86 -14.69 -3.59 -1.47
N PHE A 87 -14.73 -3.49 -2.80
CA PHE A 87 -15.95 -3.62 -3.58
C PHE A 87 -16.71 -4.92 -3.28
N MET A 88 -15.99 -6.04 -3.09
CA MET A 88 -16.62 -7.34 -2.78
C MET A 88 -17.09 -7.46 -1.33
N THR A 89 -16.45 -6.76 -0.39
CA THR A 89 -16.74 -6.90 1.04
C THR A 89 -17.69 -5.85 1.60
N ASP A 90 -17.78 -4.68 0.98
CA ASP A 90 -18.68 -3.59 1.38
C ASP A 90 -20.15 -4.04 1.56
N PRO A 91 -20.74 -4.87 0.65
CA PRO A 91 -22.09 -5.38 0.83
C PRO A 91 -22.23 -6.31 2.05
N LEU A 92 -21.19 -7.09 2.38
CA LEU A 92 -21.21 -8.03 3.51
C LEU A 92 -21.23 -7.28 4.84
N TRP A 93 -20.49 -6.17 4.94
CA TRP A 93 -20.44 -5.35 6.15
C TRP A 93 -21.71 -4.51 6.35
N SER A 94 -22.28 -4.02 5.25
CA SER A 94 -23.60 -3.37 5.23
C SER A 94 -24.71 -4.30 5.76
N ILE A 95 -24.71 -5.58 5.36
CA ILE A 95 -25.65 -6.61 5.88
C ILE A 95 -25.48 -6.83 7.39
N LEU A 96 -24.26 -6.66 7.93
CA LEU A 96 -23.97 -6.79 9.35
C LEU A 96 -24.33 -5.54 10.18
N GLY A 97 -24.98 -4.54 9.57
CA GLY A 97 -25.41 -3.31 10.24
C GLY A 97 -24.23 -2.42 10.67
N ARG A 98 -23.05 -2.63 10.07
CA ARG A 98 -21.92 -1.71 10.22
C ARG A 98 -21.95 -0.79 9.01
N GLU A 99 -22.20 0.50 9.25
CA GLU A 99 -21.95 1.50 8.22
C GLU A 99 -20.43 1.59 8.04
N THR A 100 -19.94 0.89 7.03
CA THR A 100 -18.57 0.95 6.57
C THR A 100 -18.58 1.64 5.23
N PHE A 101 -17.88 2.76 5.12
CA PHE A 101 -17.51 3.32 3.84
C PHE A 101 -16.22 2.60 3.43
N PHE A 102 -16.34 1.42 2.79
CA PHE A 102 -15.17 0.86 2.09
C PHE A 102 -15.08 1.36 0.65
N GLN A 103 -16.14 1.97 0.12
CA GLN A 103 -16.12 2.50 -1.23
C GLN A 103 -17.13 3.65 -1.41
N ALA A 104 -16.65 4.89 -1.27
CA ALA A 104 -17.48 6.08 -1.45
C ALA A 104 -17.77 6.41 -2.93
N GLY A 105 -17.29 5.58 -3.86
CA GLY A 105 -17.55 5.66 -5.30
C GLY A 105 -16.27 5.78 -6.12
N LEU A 106 -16.39 6.25 -7.37
CA LEU A 106 -15.25 6.33 -8.29
C LEU A 106 -14.16 7.31 -7.83
N GLU A 107 -14.55 8.43 -7.21
CA GLU A 107 -13.59 9.45 -6.75
C GLU A 107 -12.67 8.92 -5.64
N ASP A 108 -13.23 8.08 -4.77
CA ASP A 108 -12.57 7.38 -3.67
C ASP A 108 -11.51 6.43 -4.23
N THR A 109 -11.94 5.43 -5.00
CA THR A 109 -11.08 4.45 -5.68
C THR A 109 -9.95 5.11 -6.48
N LEU A 110 -10.20 6.23 -7.17
CA LEU A 110 -9.13 6.93 -7.89
C LEU A 110 -8.15 7.62 -6.96
N GLY A 111 -8.61 8.17 -5.84
CA GLY A 111 -7.78 8.75 -4.78
C GLY A 111 -6.92 7.70 -4.07
N ASP A 112 -7.49 6.53 -3.83
CA ASP A 112 -6.85 5.39 -3.18
C ASP A 112 -5.76 4.77 -4.07
N LEU A 113 -6.07 4.50 -5.34
CA LEU A 113 -5.08 4.05 -6.31
C LEU A 113 -3.96 5.07 -6.55
N LEU A 114 -4.27 6.37 -6.52
CA LEU A 114 -3.24 7.41 -6.58
C LEU A 114 -2.36 7.37 -5.32
N SER A 115 -2.95 7.17 -4.15
CA SER A 115 -2.22 7.08 -2.88
C SER A 115 -1.31 5.85 -2.85
N ASP A 116 -1.77 4.71 -3.36
CA ASP A 116 -0.96 3.50 -3.53
C ASP A 116 0.25 3.74 -4.45
N LEU A 117 0.03 4.41 -5.59
CA LEU A 117 1.09 4.77 -6.52
C LEU A 117 2.15 5.67 -5.87
N VAL A 118 1.73 6.69 -5.11
CA VAL A 118 2.62 7.59 -4.38
C VAL A 118 3.41 6.80 -3.34
N GLY A 119 2.75 5.94 -2.56
CA GLY A 119 3.40 5.08 -1.57
C GLY A 119 4.46 4.17 -2.22
N GLY A 120 4.10 3.48 -3.29
CA GLY A 120 5.00 2.61 -4.04
C GLY A 120 6.21 3.35 -4.62
N ALA A 121 5.99 4.55 -5.17
CA ALA A 121 7.05 5.41 -5.68
C ALA A 121 8.02 5.86 -4.59
N LEU A 122 7.49 6.25 -3.41
CA LEU A 122 8.31 6.60 -2.26
C LEU A 122 9.17 5.42 -1.80
N ALA A 123 8.60 4.22 -1.73
CA ALA A 123 9.36 3.01 -1.39
C ALA A 123 10.47 2.73 -2.41
N ALA A 124 10.17 2.80 -3.72
CA ALA A 124 11.15 2.60 -4.78
C ALA A 124 12.33 3.59 -4.70
N ILE A 125 12.07 4.85 -4.32
CA ILE A 125 13.09 5.89 -4.18
C ILE A 125 13.93 5.67 -2.91
N LEU A 126 13.29 5.38 -1.78
CA LEU A 126 13.95 5.28 -0.47
C LEU A 126 14.74 3.97 -0.29
N PHE A 127 14.27 2.87 -0.88
CA PHE A 127 14.79 1.54 -0.58
C PHE A 127 15.72 0.91 -1.62
N ARG A 128 16.14 1.67 -2.63
CA ARG A 128 17.02 1.14 -3.68
C ARG A 128 18.39 0.72 -3.13
N LYS A 129 19.07 -0.22 -3.80
CA LYS A 129 20.47 -0.55 -3.51
C LYS A 129 21.37 0.58 -4.01
N GLU A 130 22.31 1.06 -3.21
CA GLU A 130 23.33 1.99 -3.72
C GLU A 130 24.22 1.26 -4.74
N GLU A 131 24.28 1.80 -5.96
CA GLU A 131 25.38 1.49 -6.85
C GLU A 131 26.64 2.11 -6.25
N LYS A 132 27.59 1.27 -5.83
CA LYS A 132 28.94 1.74 -5.52
C LYS A 132 29.45 2.44 -6.78
N LYS A 133 29.64 3.76 -6.72
CA LYS A 133 30.44 4.46 -7.73
C LYS A 133 31.86 3.92 -7.60
N LEU A 134 32.30 3.16 -8.60
CA LEU A 134 33.70 2.78 -8.79
C LEU A 134 34.54 4.01 -9.10
#